data_AF-A0A645BMY6-F1
#
_entry.id   AF-A0A645BMY6-F1
#
_cell.length_a   1.000
_cell.length_b   1.000
_cell.length_c   1.000
_cell.angle_alpha   90.00
_cell.angle_beta   90.00
_cell.angle_gamma   90.00
#
_symmetry.space_group_name_H-M   'P 1'
#
loop_
_entity.id
_entity.type
_entity.pdbx_description
1 polymer ?
#
loop_
_entity_poly.entity_id
_entity_poly.type
_entity_poly.pdbx_seq_one_letter_code
_entity_poly.pdbx_strand_id
1 'polypeptide(L)'
;MLIPQLKFSTDFLLNIVAILGTTISPYLFFWQASEEVEEEIVNGQIPDMGGGKPLVTQKGVNESNWDTVIGMLFSQIIMIFIIVITATTLNSSGVTTIQTASQAAEALRPLAGDLAYLLFAAGIIGTGLLAVPVLAGASAYAVAETVGIKEGLGKKLSSAPGFYAVIAVSTLIGMSLDWLGIDPMKALYYTAVLNGLAAPPLMVLVIIIANRKDIMGEFVNSRVSNIIGWMITLIMTLAGVALIVNLVTGQ
;
A
#
# COMPACT_ATOMS: atom_id res chain seq x y z
N MET A 1 10.83 -14.78 -23.03
CA MET A 1 10.22 -13.88 -22.02
C MET A 1 9.74 -14.60 -20.75
N LEU A 2 10.03 -15.91 -20.54
CA LEU A 2 9.55 -16.69 -19.37
C LEU A 2 10.68 -17.30 -18.50
N ILE A 3 11.95 -16.99 -18.78
CA ILE A 3 13.07 -17.45 -17.96
C ILE A 3 13.55 -16.26 -17.12
N PRO A 4 13.37 -16.27 -15.79
CA PRO A 4 13.86 -15.19 -14.94
C PRO A 4 15.39 -15.16 -14.99
N GLN A 5 15.93 -14.08 -15.54
CA GLN A 5 17.36 -13.80 -15.49
C GLN A 5 17.63 -13.05 -14.18
N LEU A 6 17.96 -13.80 -13.12
CA LEU A 6 18.30 -13.22 -11.83
C LEU A 6 19.67 -12.53 -11.94
N LYS A 7 19.66 -11.21 -12.04
CA LYS A 7 20.86 -10.37 -11.90
C LYS A 7 20.85 -9.78 -10.52
N PHE A 8 21.74 -10.19 -9.63
CA PHE A 8 21.82 -9.66 -8.26
C PHE A 8 22.52 -8.29 -8.22
N SER A 9 22.08 -7.35 -9.05
CA SER A 9 22.52 -5.95 -8.96
C SER A 9 21.65 -5.19 -7.97
N THR A 10 22.18 -4.09 -7.43
CA THR A 10 21.43 -3.20 -6.53
C THR A 10 20.11 -2.75 -7.13
N ASP A 11 20.12 -2.31 -8.39
CA ASP A 11 18.90 -1.85 -9.09
C ASP A 11 17.84 -2.94 -9.22
N PHE A 12 18.26 -4.19 -9.46
CA PHE A 12 17.34 -5.32 -9.56
C PHE A 12 16.68 -5.63 -8.22
N LEU A 13 17.48 -5.66 -7.15
CA LEU A 13 16.97 -5.88 -5.79
C LEU A 13 16.08 -4.73 -5.32
N LEU A 14 16.46 -3.48 -5.61
CA LEU A 14 15.63 -2.31 -5.33
C LEU A 14 14.27 -2.42 -6.03
N ASN A 15 14.25 -2.80 -7.32
CA ASN A 15 13.00 -2.98 -8.07
C ASN A 15 12.13 -4.12 -7.51
N ILE A 16 12.73 -5.27 -7.14
CA ILE A 16 11.99 -6.36 -6.51
C ILE A 16 11.38 -5.91 -5.18
N VAL A 17 12.19 -5.31 -4.30
CA VAL A 17 11.72 -4.86 -2.99
C VAL A 17 10.67 -3.77 -3.13
N ALA A 18 10.80 -2.85 -4.09
CA ALA A 18 9.79 -1.84 -4.38
C ALA A 18 8.45 -2.47 -4.81
N ILE A 19 8.46 -3.44 -5.73
CA ILE A 19 7.24 -4.13 -6.20
C ILE A 19 6.58 -4.91 -5.07
N LEU A 20 7.38 -5.62 -4.26
CA LEU A 20 6.86 -6.32 -3.09
C LEU A 20 6.30 -5.34 -2.05
N GLY A 21 6.97 -4.22 -1.84
CA GLY A 21 6.58 -3.16 -0.93
C GLY A 21 5.28 -2.46 -1.31
N THR A 22 5.05 -2.17 -2.59
CA THR A 22 3.77 -1.60 -3.05
C THR A 22 2.64 -2.61 -2.96
N THR A 23 2.92 -3.90 -3.12
CA THR A 23 1.89 -4.97 -3.07
C THR A 23 1.36 -5.22 -1.66
N ILE A 24 2.24 -5.21 -0.66
CA ILE A 24 1.88 -5.54 0.73
C ILE A 24 1.69 -4.29 1.60
N SER A 25 2.27 -3.15 1.21
CA SER A 25 2.07 -1.80 1.75
C SER A 25 1.66 -1.78 3.22
N PRO A 26 2.61 -1.76 4.17
CA PRO A 26 2.33 -2.15 5.55
C PRO A 26 1.29 -1.29 6.29
N TYR A 27 1.10 -0.04 5.87
CA TYR A 27 0.05 0.83 6.42
C TYR A 27 -1.36 0.27 6.18
N LEU A 28 -1.58 -0.53 5.13
CA LEU A 28 -2.88 -1.13 4.81
C LEU A 28 -3.34 -2.09 5.91
N PHE A 29 -2.43 -2.77 6.61
CA PHE A 29 -2.82 -3.67 7.70
C PHE A 29 -3.56 -2.96 8.83
N PHE A 30 -3.18 -1.71 9.13
CA PHE A 30 -3.82 -0.90 10.16
C PHE A 30 -4.98 -0.09 9.59
N TRP A 31 -4.77 0.55 8.44
CA TRP A 31 -5.80 1.39 7.82
C TRP A 31 -7.02 0.58 7.40
N GLN A 32 -6.84 -0.54 6.68
CA GLN A 32 -7.96 -1.36 6.23
C GLN A 32 -8.74 -1.95 7.43
N ALA A 33 -8.04 -2.41 8.46
CA ALA A 33 -8.69 -2.93 9.67
C ALA A 33 -9.45 -1.84 10.43
N SER A 34 -8.90 -0.63 10.51
CA SER A 34 -9.54 0.50 11.21
C SER A 34 -10.74 1.05 10.45
N GLU A 35 -10.65 1.17 9.12
CA GLU A 35 -11.76 1.58 8.27
C GLU A 35 -12.91 0.58 8.31
N GLU A 36 -12.63 -0.72 8.23
CA GLU A 36 -13.67 -1.75 8.33
C GLU A 36 -14.44 -1.64 9.66
N VAL A 37 -13.70 -1.47 10.77
CA VAL A 37 -14.31 -1.26 12.09
C VAL A 37 -15.13 0.03 12.13
N GLU A 38 -14.62 1.13 11.56
CA GLU A 38 -15.35 2.40 11.52
C GLU A 38 -16.63 2.30 10.68
N GLU A 39 -16.57 1.64 9.52
CA GLU A 39 -17.71 1.40 8.65
C GLU A 39 -18.78 0.56 9.36
N GLU A 40 -18.39 -0.53 10.02
CA GLU A 40 -19.33 -1.37 10.78
C GLU A 40 -19.97 -0.60 11.96
N ILE A 41 -19.23 0.29 12.63
CA ILE A 41 -19.77 1.16 13.69
C ILE A 41 -20.78 2.15 13.10
N VAL A 42 -20.45 2.82 11.99
CA VAL A 42 -21.31 3.80 11.33
C VAL A 42 -22.60 3.15 10.81
N ASN A 43 -22.51 1.92 10.31
CA ASN A 43 -23.65 1.12 9.87
C ASN A 43 -24.44 0.48 11.02
N GLY A 44 -24.00 0.66 12.28
CA GLY A 44 -24.66 0.15 13.48
C GLY A 44 -24.57 -1.37 13.65
N GLN A 45 -23.59 -2.01 13.01
CA GLN A 45 -23.37 -3.45 13.03
C GLN A 45 -22.58 -3.88 14.29
N ILE A 46 -21.62 -3.06 14.72
CA ILE A 46 -20.85 -3.27 15.95
C ILE A 46 -20.89 -2.05 16.88
N PRO A 47 -20.74 -2.23 18.20
CA PRO A 47 -20.66 -1.12 19.14
C PRO A 47 -19.37 -0.31 18.95
N ASP A 48 -19.40 0.99 19.28
CA ASP A 48 -18.23 1.86 19.32
C ASP A 48 -17.16 1.31 20.28
N MET A 49 -15.90 1.75 20.12
CA MET A 49 -14.77 1.30 20.92
C MET A 49 -15.06 1.36 22.42
N GLY A 50 -14.90 0.22 23.10
CA GLY A 50 -15.20 0.06 24.53
C GLY A 50 -16.65 -0.33 24.84
N GLY A 51 -17.52 -0.46 23.85
CA GLY A 51 -18.94 -0.80 24.00
C GLY A 51 -19.27 -2.31 24.08
N GLY A 52 -18.27 -3.20 24.05
CA GLY A 52 -18.47 -4.65 24.20
C GLY A 52 -17.67 -5.49 23.21
N LYS A 53 -18.00 -6.79 23.10
CA LYS A 53 -17.42 -7.68 22.08
C LYS A 53 -18.19 -7.54 20.76
N PRO A 54 -17.52 -7.31 19.61
CA PRO A 54 -18.19 -7.24 18.32
C PRO A 54 -18.79 -8.59 17.93
N LEU A 55 -19.93 -8.57 17.23
CA LEU A 55 -20.59 -9.76 16.70
C LEU A 55 -20.08 -10.04 15.29
N VAL A 56 -18.99 -10.82 15.21
CA VAL A 56 -18.41 -11.23 13.92
C VAL A 56 -19.14 -12.47 13.39
N THR A 57 -19.54 -12.45 12.12
CA THR A 57 -20.20 -13.60 11.48
C THR A 57 -19.32 -14.20 10.38
N GLN A 58 -19.43 -15.51 10.16
CA GLN A 58 -18.71 -16.19 9.07
C GLN A 58 -19.07 -15.61 7.69
N LYS A 59 -20.30 -15.10 7.54
CA LYS A 59 -20.73 -14.44 6.32
C LYS A 59 -19.97 -13.13 6.08
N GLY A 60 -19.86 -12.27 7.09
CA GLY A 60 -19.10 -11.02 7.00
C GLY A 60 -17.62 -11.26 6.70
N VAL A 61 -17.00 -12.23 7.39
CA VAL A 61 -15.61 -12.63 7.11
C VAL A 61 -15.43 -13.11 5.66
N ASN A 62 -16.39 -13.88 5.13
CA ASN A 62 -16.33 -14.33 3.74
C ASN A 62 -16.52 -13.20 2.73
N GLU A 63 -17.41 -12.24 3.02
CA GLU A 63 -17.63 -11.06 2.16
C GLU A 63 -16.37 -10.19 2.09
N SER A 64 -15.76 -9.88 3.24
CA SER A 64 -14.50 -9.13 3.32
C SER A 64 -13.34 -9.85 2.60
N ASN A 65 -13.25 -11.17 2.72
CA ASN A 65 -12.27 -11.97 1.98
C ASN A 65 -12.47 -11.88 0.46
N TRP A 66 -13.70 -11.97 -0.02
CA TRP A 66 -14.00 -11.90 -1.46
C TRP A 66 -13.74 -10.51 -2.03
N ASP A 67 -14.12 -9.47 -1.30
CA ASP A 67 -13.83 -8.09 -1.68
C ASP A 67 -12.32 -7.87 -1.84
N THR A 68 -11.54 -8.28 -0.82
CA THR A 68 -10.07 -8.21 -0.85
C THR A 68 -9.49 -9.01 -2.01
N VAL A 69 -9.96 -10.23 -2.26
CA VAL A 69 -9.45 -11.07 -3.36
C VAL A 69 -9.72 -10.44 -4.72
N ILE A 70 -10.94 -9.93 -4.94
CA ILE A 70 -11.32 -9.31 -6.22
C ILE A 70 -10.53 -8.01 -6.43
N GLY A 71 -10.44 -7.16 -5.41
CA GLY A 71 -9.68 -5.91 -5.44
C GLY A 71 -8.20 -6.16 -5.74
N MET A 72 -7.58 -7.11 -5.05
CA MET A 72 -6.18 -7.48 -5.26
C MET A 72 -5.94 -8.08 -6.64
N LEU A 73 -6.83 -8.96 -7.13
CA LEU A 73 -6.70 -9.54 -8.47
C LEU A 73 -6.74 -8.44 -9.55
N PHE A 74 -7.68 -7.50 -9.45
CA PHE A 74 -7.78 -6.39 -10.39
C PHE A 74 -6.54 -5.49 -10.35
N SER A 75 -6.03 -5.19 -9.15
CA SER A 75 -4.79 -4.44 -8.95
C SER A 75 -3.58 -5.11 -9.63
N GLN A 76 -3.42 -6.43 -9.46
CA GLN A 76 -2.31 -7.17 -10.08
C GLN A 76 -2.42 -7.20 -11.61
N ILE A 77 -3.63 -7.31 -12.15
CA ILE A 77 -3.85 -7.25 -13.60
C ILE A 77 -3.39 -5.88 -14.14
N ILE A 78 -3.80 -4.78 -13.50
CA ILE A 78 -3.38 -3.42 -13.89
C ILE A 78 -1.86 -3.30 -13.84
N MET A 79 -1.22 -3.77 -12.76
CA MET A 79 0.24 -3.72 -12.61
C MET A 79 0.95 -4.44 -13.75
N ILE A 80 0.49 -5.64 -14.13
CA ILE A 80 1.06 -6.40 -15.25
C ILE A 80 0.94 -5.59 -16.57
N PHE A 81 -0.22 -4.99 -16.83
CA PHE A 81 -0.40 -4.17 -18.04
C PHE A 81 0.53 -2.95 -18.04
N ILE A 82 0.71 -2.27 -16.91
CA ILE A 82 1.64 -1.13 -16.80
C ILE A 82 3.08 -1.59 -17.09
N ILE A 83 3.52 -2.71 -16.53
CA ILE A 83 4.86 -3.25 -16.77
C ILE A 83 5.04 -3.62 -18.25
N VAL A 84 4.06 -4.30 -18.86
CA VAL A 84 4.14 -4.71 -20.26
C VAL A 84 4.15 -3.51 -21.20
N ILE A 85 3.28 -2.53 -20.98
CA ILE A 85 3.21 -1.31 -21.80
C ILE A 85 4.53 -0.55 -21.70
N THR A 86 4.99 -0.24 -20.49
CA THR A 86 6.26 0.49 -20.30
C THR A 86 7.47 -0.25 -20.87
N ALA A 87 7.50 -1.59 -20.77
CA ALA A 87 8.56 -2.40 -21.38
C ALA A 87 8.50 -2.40 -22.92
N THR A 88 7.30 -2.42 -23.52
CA THR A 88 7.15 -2.49 -24.97
C THR A 88 7.19 -1.14 -25.67
N THR A 89 6.98 -0.03 -24.95
CA THR A 89 6.97 1.33 -25.52
C THR A 89 8.18 2.15 -25.10
N LEU A 90 8.36 2.40 -23.79
CA LEU A 90 9.45 3.25 -23.29
C LEU A 90 10.79 2.53 -23.38
N ASN A 91 10.88 1.31 -22.84
CA ASN A 91 12.14 0.57 -22.79
C ASN A 91 12.65 0.21 -24.20
N SER A 92 11.75 -0.18 -25.11
CA SER A 92 12.08 -0.43 -26.51
C SER A 92 12.58 0.82 -27.26
N SER A 93 12.12 2.01 -26.85
CA SER A 93 12.57 3.31 -27.35
C SER A 93 13.83 3.83 -26.64
N GLY A 94 14.45 3.03 -25.77
CA GLY A 94 15.65 3.40 -25.01
C GLY A 94 15.40 4.29 -23.78
N VAL A 95 14.14 4.61 -23.47
CA VAL A 95 13.77 5.38 -22.27
C VAL A 95 13.73 4.43 -21.08
N THR A 96 14.75 4.52 -20.23
CA THR A 96 14.92 3.65 -19.05
C THR A 96 14.77 4.39 -17.73
N THR A 97 14.73 5.73 -17.75
CA THR A 97 14.58 6.57 -16.57
C THR A 97 13.34 7.43 -16.72
N ILE A 98 12.44 7.36 -15.74
CA ILE A 98 11.21 8.16 -15.69
C ILE A 98 11.32 9.11 -14.50
N GLN A 99 11.35 10.41 -14.76
CA GLN A 99 11.48 11.47 -13.77
C GLN A 99 10.17 12.23 -13.55
N THR A 100 9.20 12.11 -14.47
CA THR A 100 7.94 12.83 -14.39
C THR A 100 6.74 11.96 -14.77
N ALA A 101 5.57 12.33 -14.25
CA ALA A 101 4.30 11.76 -14.66
C ALA A 101 4.06 11.91 -16.18
N SER A 102 4.45 13.05 -16.77
CA SER A 102 4.32 13.25 -18.22
C SER A 102 5.14 12.25 -19.04
N GLN A 103 6.33 11.86 -18.57
CA GLN A 103 7.13 10.81 -19.23
C GLN A 103 6.49 9.44 -19.11
N ALA A 104 5.82 9.14 -17.99
CA ALA A 104 5.05 7.91 -17.87
C ALA A 104 3.84 7.87 -18.84
N ALA A 105 3.23 9.02 -19.13
CA ALA A 105 2.14 9.13 -20.12
C ALA A 105 2.58 8.75 -21.54
N GLU A 106 3.83 9.04 -21.92
CA GLU A 106 4.38 8.67 -23.24
C GLU A 106 4.37 7.14 -23.46
N ALA A 107 4.34 6.35 -22.39
CA ALA A 107 4.21 4.90 -22.50
C ALA A 107 2.92 4.46 -23.21
N LEU A 108 1.85 5.26 -23.12
CA LEU A 108 0.55 4.99 -23.73
C LEU A 108 0.40 5.60 -25.13
N ARG A 109 1.32 6.48 -25.55
CA ARG A 109 1.23 7.20 -26.83
C ARG A 109 1.14 6.27 -28.05
N PRO A 110 1.85 5.13 -28.13
CA PRO A 110 1.68 4.21 -29.26
C PRO A 110 0.30 3.55 -29.35
N LEU A 111 -0.45 3.49 -28.25
CA LEU A 111 -1.77 2.83 -28.18
C LEU A 111 -2.93 3.82 -28.42
N ALA A 112 -2.83 5.02 -27.83
CA ALA A 112 -3.92 6.02 -27.85
C ALA A 112 -3.56 7.32 -28.56
N GLY A 113 -2.37 7.44 -29.17
CA GLY A 113 -1.92 8.66 -29.83
C GLY A 113 -1.90 9.85 -28.85
N ASP A 114 -2.31 11.02 -29.30
CA ASP A 114 -2.33 12.23 -28.47
C ASP A 114 -3.41 12.17 -27.36
N LEU A 115 -4.39 11.26 -27.45
CA LEU A 115 -5.35 11.00 -26.37
C LEU A 115 -4.72 10.26 -25.19
N ALA A 116 -3.55 9.64 -25.37
CA ALA A 116 -2.81 8.98 -24.30
C ALA A 116 -2.52 9.92 -23.13
N TYR A 117 -2.15 11.17 -23.43
CA TYR A 117 -1.87 12.19 -22.42
C TYR A 117 -3.12 12.50 -21.58
N LEU A 118 -4.28 12.67 -22.23
CA LEU A 118 -5.53 12.97 -21.53
C LEU A 118 -6.00 11.80 -20.65
N LEU A 119 -5.96 10.57 -21.19
CA LEU A 119 -6.33 9.37 -20.44
C LEU A 119 -5.40 9.15 -19.25
N PHE A 120 -4.10 9.33 -19.44
CA PHE A 120 -3.11 9.19 -18.37
C PHE A 120 -3.23 10.29 -17.32
N ALA A 121 -3.38 11.55 -17.74
CA ALA A 121 -3.57 12.68 -16.83
C ALA A 121 -4.85 12.51 -16.01
N ALA A 122 -5.98 12.16 -16.64
CA ALA A 122 -7.22 11.87 -15.94
C ALA A 122 -7.07 10.69 -14.96
N GLY A 123 -6.35 9.64 -15.36
CA GLY A 123 -6.02 8.50 -14.50
C GLY A 123 -5.21 8.89 -13.28
N ILE A 124 -4.06 9.56 -13.46
CA ILE A 124 -3.18 10.00 -12.36
C ILE A 124 -3.87 11.01 -11.45
N ILE A 125 -4.61 11.97 -12.00
CA ILE A 125 -5.34 12.95 -11.19
C ILE A 125 -6.43 12.21 -10.38
N GLY A 126 -7.17 11.30 -11.00
CA GLY A 126 -8.19 10.50 -10.34
C GLY A 126 -7.62 9.65 -9.21
N THR A 127 -6.52 8.94 -9.46
CA THR A 127 -5.86 8.12 -8.42
C THR A 127 -5.27 8.99 -7.32
N GLY A 128 -4.69 10.14 -7.64
CA GLY A 128 -4.19 11.10 -6.65
C GLY A 128 -5.29 11.65 -5.74
N LEU A 129 -6.43 12.04 -6.31
CA LEU A 129 -7.58 12.55 -5.55
C LEU A 129 -8.17 11.50 -4.59
N LEU A 130 -8.12 10.21 -4.96
CA LEU A 130 -8.56 9.11 -4.09
C LEU A 130 -7.47 8.74 -3.06
N ALA A 131 -6.20 8.77 -3.44
CA ALA A 131 -5.09 8.33 -2.58
C ALA A 131 -4.75 9.35 -1.49
N VAL A 132 -4.86 10.65 -1.75
CA VAL A 132 -4.50 11.68 -0.76
C VAL A 132 -5.32 11.56 0.53
N PRO A 133 -6.67 11.46 0.49
CA PRO A 133 -7.46 11.24 1.70
C PRO A 133 -7.11 9.95 2.44
N VAL A 134 -6.90 8.86 1.70
CA VAL A 134 -6.57 7.53 2.27
C VAL A 134 -5.22 7.56 3.00
N LEU A 135 -4.17 8.11 2.37
CA LEU A 135 -2.83 8.16 2.96
C LEU A 135 -2.74 9.17 4.11
N ALA A 136 -3.38 10.33 3.97
CA ALA A 136 -3.44 11.31 5.03
C ALA A 136 -4.27 10.79 6.22
N GLY A 137 -5.37 10.10 5.94
CA GLY A 137 -6.20 9.41 6.92
C GLY A 137 -5.40 8.32 7.65
N ALA A 138 -4.75 7.41 6.94
CA ALA A 138 -3.90 6.36 7.53
C ALA A 138 -2.82 6.94 8.46
N SER A 139 -2.17 8.04 8.05
CA SER A 139 -1.20 8.74 8.88
C SER A 139 -1.85 9.34 10.13
N ALA A 140 -3.05 9.91 9.99
CA ALA A 140 -3.80 10.48 11.10
C ALA A 140 -4.28 9.42 12.09
N TYR A 141 -4.76 8.25 11.63
CA TYR A 141 -5.10 7.12 12.50
C TYR A 141 -3.88 6.63 13.26
N ALA A 142 -2.77 6.36 12.58
CA ALA A 142 -1.55 5.87 13.23
C ALA A 142 -1.05 6.83 14.32
N VAL A 143 -1.05 8.14 14.06
CA VAL A 143 -0.64 9.15 15.04
C VAL A 143 -1.67 9.27 16.17
N ALA A 144 -2.96 9.25 15.85
CA ALA A 144 -4.01 9.41 16.83
C ALA A 144 -4.07 8.22 17.81
N GLU A 145 -3.95 7.00 17.32
CA GLU A 145 -3.86 5.77 18.11
C GLU A 145 -2.62 5.78 19.01
N THR A 146 -1.46 6.19 18.47
CA THR A 146 -0.20 6.26 19.24
C THR A 146 -0.28 7.28 20.39
N VAL A 147 -0.97 8.40 20.18
CA VAL A 147 -1.09 9.48 21.18
C VAL A 147 -2.36 9.32 22.05
N GLY A 148 -3.24 8.37 21.72
CA GLY A 148 -4.49 8.12 22.44
C GLY A 148 -5.52 9.25 22.31
N ILE A 149 -5.54 9.98 21.20
CA ILE A 149 -6.51 11.04 20.93
C ILE A 149 -7.70 10.52 20.13
N LYS A 150 -8.84 11.21 20.19
CA LYS A 150 -10.04 10.83 19.45
C LYS A 150 -9.80 10.89 17.94
N GLU A 151 -10.13 9.81 17.24
CA GLU A 151 -9.97 9.61 15.79
C GLU A 151 -11.27 9.21 15.10
N GLY A 152 -11.30 9.30 13.77
CA GLY A 152 -12.40 8.86 12.90
C GLY A 152 -12.79 9.91 11.85
N LEU A 153 -12.84 9.49 10.58
CA LEU A 153 -13.27 10.33 9.45
C LEU A 153 -14.77 10.66 9.50
N GLY A 154 -15.58 9.79 10.11
CA GLY A 154 -17.01 10.00 10.34
C GLY A 154 -17.34 10.97 11.48
N LYS A 155 -16.34 11.42 12.25
CA LYS A 155 -16.56 12.38 13.35
C LYS A 155 -16.59 13.82 12.82
N LYS A 156 -17.36 14.69 13.49
CA LYS A 156 -17.33 16.12 13.17
C LYS A 156 -15.94 16.71 13.46
N LEU A 157 -15.50 17.69 12.67
CA LEU A 157 -14.24 18.42 12.88
C LEU A 157 -14.04 18.92 14.32
N SER A 158 -15.11 19.39 14.96
CA SER A 158 -15.09 19.85 16.36
C SER A 158 -14.87 18.74 17.38
N SER A 159 -15.19 17.49 17.03
CA SER A 159 -15.16 16.34 17.92
C SER A 159 -13.82 15.58 17.89
N ALA A 160 -13.02 15.75 16.83
CA ALA A 160 -11.70 15.16 16.65
C ALA A 160 -10.68 16.16 16.05
N PRO A 161 -10.46 17.35 16.68
CA PRO A 161 -9.64 18.40 16.08
C PRO A 161 -8.17 17.98 15.88
N GLY A 162 -7.64 17.12 16.76
CA GLY A 162 -6.29 16.59 16.64
C GLY A 162 -6.10 15.70 15.40
N PHE A 163 -7.06 14.82 15.11
CA PHE A 163 -7.04 13.95 13.94
C PHE A 163 -7.02 14.76 12.63
N TYR A 164 -7.92 15.74 12.49
CA TYR A 164 -7.95 16.61 11.32
C TYR A 164 -6.72 17.53 11.20
N ALA A 165 -6.11 17.92 12.32
CA ALA A 165 -4.85 18.67 12.31
C ALA A 165 -3.70 17.82 11.74
N VAL A 166 -3.62 16.54 12.08
CA VAL A 166 -2.61 15.63 11.50
C VAL A 166 -2.82 15.47 10.00
N ILE A 167 -4.06 15.35 9.53
CA ILE A 167 -4.38 15.31 8.09
C ILE A 167 -3.85 16.59 7.41
N ALA A 168 -4.24 17.76 7.93
CA ALA A 168 -3.86 19.04 7.34
C ALA A 168 -2.33 19.23 7.30
N VAL A 169 -1.63 18.91 8.40
CA VAL A 169 -0.17 19.01 8.47
C VAL A 169 0.50 18.02 7.52
N SER A 170 0.05 16.77 7.47
CA SER A 170 0.59 15.75 6.56
C SER A 170 0.44 16.17 5.10
N THR A 171 -0.72 16.72 4.72
CA THR A 171 -0.96 17.25 3.36
C THR A 171 -0.05 18.43 3.04
N LEU A 172 0.11 19.38 3.98
CA LEU A 172 1.00 20.53 3.79
C LEU A 172 2.46 20.11 3.66
N ILE A 173 2.92 19.14 4.47
CA ILE A 173 4.28 18.60 4.36
C ILE A 173 4.46 17.96 2.99
N GLY A 174 3.54 17.09 2.56
CA GLY A 174 3.60 16.46 1.24
C GLY A 174 3.69 17.47 0.10
N MET A 175 2.86 18.52 0.15
CA MET A 175 2.89 19.60 -0.85
C MET A 175 4.20 20.41 -0.81
N SER A 176 4.77 20.62 0.38
CA SER A 176 6.02 21.39 0.52
C SER A 176 7.25 20.67 -0.04
N LEU A 177 7.20 19.35 -0.23
CA LEU A 177 8.31 18.58 -0.82
C LEU A 177 8.61 19.02 -2.26
N ASP A 178 7.60 19.44 -3.02
CA ASP A 178 7.77 19.97 -4.38
C ASP A 178 8.63 21.24 -4.39
N TRP A 179 8.54 22.08 -3.35
CA TRP A 179 9.34 23.31 -3.22
C TRP A 179 10.78 23.03 -2.77
N LEU A 180 11.04 21.88 -2.17
CA LEU A 180 12.37 21.46 -1.75
C LEU A 180 13.19 20.85 -2.90
N GLY A 181 12.62 20.75 -4.10
CA GLY A 181 13.30 20.19 -5.27
C GLY A 181 13.55 18.68 -5.18
N ILE A 182 12.81 18.00 -4.29
CA ILE A 182 12.86 16.54 -4.17
C ILE A 182 12.10 15.96 -5.36
N ASP A 183 12.75 15.12 -6.16
CA ASP A 183 12.14 14.42 -7.28
C ASP A 183 10.98 13.51 -6.77
N PRO A 184 9.71 13.80 -7.12
CA PRO A 184 8.57 13.04 -6.61
C PRO A 184 8.56 11.58 -7.07
N MET A 185 9.11 11.28 -8.25
CA MET A 185 9.19 9.92 -8.77
C MET A 185 10.20 9.10 -7.97
N LYS A 186 11.35 9.70 -7.62
CA LYS A 186 12.33 9.06 -6.74
C LYS A 186 11.77 8.90 -5.32
N ALA A 187 11.11 9.92 -4.79
CA ALA A 187 10.49 9.83 -3.47
C ALA A 187 9.44 8.72 -3.42
N LEU A 188 8.57 8.62 -4.43
CA LEU A 188 7.59 7.55 -4.59
C LEU A 188 8.27 6.17 -4.65
N TYR A 189 9.33 6.04 -5.45
CA TYR A 189 10.08 4.80 -5.60
C TYR A 189 10.77 4.35 -4.30
N TYR A 190 11.49 5.24 -3.63
CA TYR A 190 12.18 4.90 -2.39
C TYR A 190 11.19 4.64 -1.24
N THR A 191 10.05 5.33 -1.22
CA THR A 191 8.98 5.03 -0.25
C THR A 191 8.45 3.60 -0.46
N ALA A 192 8.29 3.16 -1.71
CA ALA A 192 7.92 1.77 -2.00
C ALA A 192 8.97 0.76 -1.50
N VAL A 193 10.26 1.05 -1.68
CA VAL A 193 11.35 0.21 -1.14
C VAL A 193 11.29 0.15 0.38
N LEU A 194 11.12 1.29 1.05
CA LEU A 194 11.00 1.36 2.50
C LEU A 194 9.79 0.57 3.02
N ASN A 195 8.65 0.64 2.32
CA ASN A 195 7.49 -0.20 2.62
C ASN A 195 7.83 -1.70 2.51
N GLY A 196 8.59 -2.10 1.49
CA GLY A 196 9.05 -3.48 1.32
C GLY A 196 9.97 -3.95 2.45
N LEU A 197 10.83 -3.07 2.97
CA LEU A 197 11.70 -3.35 4.11
C LEU A 197 10.94 -3.37 5.45
N ALA A 198 9.90 -2.56 5.60
CA ALA A 198 9.10 -2.47 6.82
C ALA A 198 8.00 -3.55 6.92
N ALA A 199 7.63 -4.17 5.81
CA ALA A 199 6.58 -5.18 5.77
C ALA A 199 6.83 -6.44 6.61
N PRO A 200 8.03 -7.08 6.61
CA PRO A 200 8.19 -8.37 7.26
C PRO A 200 7.93 -8.36 8.78
N PRO A 201 8.45 -7.40 9.58
CA PRO A 201 8.11 -7.32 11.00
C PRO A 201 6.60 -7.17 11.24
N LEU A 202 5.92 -6.36 10.43
CA LEU A 202 4.48 -6.14 10.56
C LEU A 202 3.68 -7.39 10.18
N MET A 203 4.07 -8.09 9.12
CA MET A 203 3.47 -9.38 8.75
C MET A 203 3.60 -10.42 9.87
N VAL A 204 4.76 -10.49 10.54
CA VAL A 204 4.95 -11.38 11.70
C VAL A 204 3.93 -11.06 12.78
N LEU A 205 3.74 -9.78 13.12
CA LEU A 205 2.78 -9.36 14.13
C LEU A 205 1.34 -9.72 13.73
N VAL A 206 0.94 -9.44 12.48
CA VAL A 206 -0.39 -9.77 11.96
C VAL A 206 -0.65 -11.27 12.01
N ILE A 207 0.33 -12.09 11.59
CA ILE A 207 0.19 -13.56 11.64
C ILE A 207 0.07 -14.05 13.10
N ILE A 208 0.81 -13.48 14.04
CA ILE A 208 0.70 -13.83 15.47
C ILE A 208 -0.70 -13.49 15.99
N ILE A 209 -1.20 -12.28 15.70
CA ILE A 209 -2.53 -11.82 16.11
C ILE A 209 -3.63 -12.70 15.48
N ALA A 210 -3.52 -13.00 14.18
CA ALA A 210 -4.47 -13.85 13.45
C ALA A 210 -4.54 -15.30 13.98
N ASN A 211 -3.53 -15.75 14.75
CA ASN A 211 -3.50 -17.06 15.39
C ASN A 211 -3.94 -17.06 16.85
N ARG A 212 -4.12 -15.88 17.46
CA ARG A 212 -4.51 -15.74 18.86
C ARG A 212 -6.01 -15.97 19.02
N LYS A 213 -6.39 -17.12 19.62
CA LYS A 213 -7.79 -17.47 19.91
C LYS A 213 -8.47 -16.50 20.87
N ASP A 214 -7.71 -15.83 21.72
CA ASP A 214 -8.22 -14.83 22.66
C ASP A 214 -8.60 -13.52 21.96
N ILE A 215 -8.09 -13.26 20.76
CA ILE A 215 -8.44 -12.10 19.92
C ILE A 215 -9.43 -12.52 18.83
N MET A 216 -9.08 -13.53 18.03
CA MET A 216 -9.82 -13.94 16.83
C MET A 216 -10.98 -14.92 17.10
N GLY A 217 -11.08 -15.49 18.30
CA GLY A 217 -12.13 -16.44 18.66
C GLY A 217 -12.10 -17.70 17.79
N GLU A 218 -13.19 -17.95 17.07
CA GLU A 218 -13.33 -19.07 16.13
C GLU A 218 -12.72 -18.80 14.74
N PHE A 219 -12.47 -17.54 14.39
CA PHE A 219 -11.93 -17.11 13.09
C PHE A 219 -10.40 -17.10 13.02
N VAL A 220 -9.76 -18.01 13.76
CA VAL A 220 -8.29 -18.14 13.74
C VAL A 220 -7.80 -18.61 12.37
N ASN A 221 -6.57 -18.24 12.05
CA ASN A 221 -5.97 -18.55 10.77
C ASN A 221 -5.93 -20.07 10.48
N SER A 222 -6.25 -20.44 9.24
CA SER A 222 -6.13 -21.82 8.79
C SER A 222 -4.65 -22.24 8.66
N ARG A 223 -4.38 -23.55 8.64
CA ARG A 223 -3.01 -24.06 8.40
C ARG A 223 -2.44 -23.59 7.06
N VAL A 224 -3.27 -23.52 6.03
CA VAL A 224 -2.88 -23.08 4.69
C VAL A 224 -2.54 -21.59 4.71
N SER A 225 -3.40 -20.77 5.31
CA SER A 225 -3.19 -19.32 5.46
C SER A 225 -1.88 -19.02 6.20
N ASN A 226 -1.58 -19.79 7.25
CA ASN A 226 -0.32 -19.66 7.98
C ASN A 226 0.90 -20.03 7.15
N ILE A 227 0.86 -21.14 6.41
CA ILE A 227 1.99 -21.55 5.55
C ILE A 227 2.26 -20.49 4.49
N ILE A 228 1.21 -19.99 3.83
CA ILE A 228 1.33 -18.95 2.81
C ILE A 228 1.84 -17.65 3.43
N GLY A 229 1.26 -17.20 4.55
CA GLY A 229 1.68 -15.98 5.24
C GLY A 229 3.14 -16.00 5.66
N TRP A 230 3.61 -17.09 6.27
CA TRP A 230 5.01 -17.26 6.66
C TRP A 230 5.95 -17.38 5.46
N MET A 231 5.52 -18.03 4.38
CA MET A 231 6.30 -18.11 3.14
C MET A 231 6.50 -16.73 2.51
N ILE A 232 5.44 -15.92 2.42
CA ILE A 232 5.52 -14.55 1.91
C ILE A 232 6.44 -13.70 2.81
N THR A 233 6.26 -13.79 4.13
CA THR A 233 7.10 -13.09 5.11
C THR A 233 8.58 -13.45 4.92
N LEU A 234 8.88 -14.73 4.72
CA LEU A 234 10.24 -15.22 4.48
C LEU A 234 10.81 -14.65 3.18
N ILE A 235 10.05 -14.70 2.07
CA ILE A 235 10.49 -14.18 0.77
C ILE A 235 10.78 -12.67 0.86
N MET A 236 9.90 -11.89 1.48
CA MET A 236 10.13 -10.45 1.67
C MET A 236 11.35 -10.18 2.55
N THR A 237 11.52 -10.95 3.63
CA THR A 237 12.68 -10.83 4.52
C THR A 237 13.97 -11.10 3.75
N LEU A 238 14.00 -12.18 2.96
CA LEU A 238 15.18 -12.52 2.16
C LEU A 238 15.49 -11.44 1.10
N ALA A 239 14.47 -10.91 0.43
CA ALA A 239 14.64 -9.82 -0.54
C ALA A 239 15.17 -8.54 0.13
N GLY A 240 14.61 -8.16 1.28
CA GLY A 240 15.04 -6.99 2.04
C GLY A 240 16.45 -7.12 2.61
N VAL A 241 16.79 -8.29 3.18
CA VAL A 241 18.14 -8.58 3.66
C VAL A 241 19.14 -8.57 2.50
N ALA A 242 18.82 -9.19 1.37
CA ALA A 242 19.68 -9.17 0.18
C ALA A 242 19.95 -7.74 -0.29
N LEU A 243 18.92 -6.88 -0.32
CA LEU A 243 19.08 -5.48 -0.66
C LEU A 243 20.00 -4.74 0.33
N ILE A 244 19.78 -4.89 1.64
CA ILE A 244 20.59 -4.22 2.67
C ILE A 244 22.05 -4.66 2.57
N VAL A 245 22.30 -5.98 2.45
CA VAL A 245 23.66 -6.52 2.31
C VAL A 245 24.32 -5.93 1.08
N ASN A 246 23.62 -5.94 -0.06
CA ASN A 246 24.15 -5.44 -1.32
C ASN A 246 24.51 -3.93 -1.23
N LEU A 247 23.63 -3.11 -0.66
CA LEU A 247 23.86 -1.68 -0.40
C LEU A 247 25.07 -1.43 0.51
N VAL A 248 25.28 -2.27 1.54
CA VAL A 248 26.42 -2.14 2.46
C VAL A 248 27.73 -2.61 1.82
N THR A 249 27.68 -3.66 1.00
CA THR A 249 28.87 -4.21 0.32
C THR A 249 29.30 -3.44 -0.92
N GLY A 250 28.44 -2.56 -1.46
CA GLY A 250 28.74 -1.74 -2.64
C GLY A 250 28.88 -2.54 -3.95
N GLN A 251 28.22 -3.70 -4.03
CA GLN A 251 28.14 -4.55 -5.25
C GLN A 251 26.86 -4.27 -6.02
#